data_AF-A0A9W4HHC3-F1
#
_entry.id   AF-A0A9W4HHC3-F1
#
_cell.length_a   1.000
_cell.length_b   1.000
_cell.length_c   1.000
_cell.angle_alpha   90.00
_cell.angle_beta   90.00
_cell.angle_gamma   90.00
#
_symmetry.space_group_name_H-M   'P 1'
#
loop_
_entity.id
_entity.type
_entity.pdbx_description
1 polymer ?
#
loop_
_entity_poly.entity_id
_entity_poly.type
_entity_poly.pdbx_seq_one_letter_code
_entity_poly.pdbx_strand_id
1 'polypeptide(L)'
;MATPAQCYYCFETLLASFEGREPATLAAVEALWEQHEQTKKLSDLEDQAAEDTEQDSVNETEDASRLSSPPSRLQFPRVSRLQDESSASSTATTPSSASNTSANSLQSSSTNITTPASAGSSSHRSPNQRYPLFVTWNTLSRSGHKALRGCIGTFEGQELAAGLKSYALTSAFDDTRFSPIPKSLLPSLSCSLTLLSSFEPCTNAMDWLLGTHGIRISFVHRGRRYGATYLPDVAVEQGWTKEETVESLMRKAGWDGGGGSSARRLLRGATGGNSSAAKPWDQVADFRTVRYQGLKASADYVEWQEWRDWVLSLDDGAEILG
;
A
#
# COMPACT_ATOMS: atom_id res chain seq x y z
N MET A 1 5.49 0.21 -3.45
CA MET A 1 4.08 0.47 -3.80
C MET A 1 3.18 0.15 -2.62
N ALA A 2 1.95 0.65 -2.56
CA ALA A 2 1.00 0.13 -1.57
C ALA A 2 0.50 -1.25 -2.03
N THR A 3 0.32 -2.21 -1.12
CA THR A 3 -0.11 -3.59 -1.44
C THR A 3 -1.21 -4.07 -0.50
N PRO A 4 -2.05 -5.05 -0.90
CA PRO A 4 -3.03 -5.68 -0.01
C PRO A 4 -2.39 -6.27 1.26
N ALA A 5 -1.17 -6.83 1.19
CA ALA A 5 -0.42 -7.32 2.35
C ALA A 5 -0.28 -6.28 3.47
N GLN A 6 -0.09 -5.00 3.13
CA GLN A 6 0.00 -3.93 4.13
C GLN A 6 -1.36 -3.67 4.79
N CYS A 7 -2.46 -3.87 4.06
CA CYS A 7 -3.81 -3.81 4.63
C CYS A 7 -4.04 -4.99 5.57
N TYR A 8 -3.56 -6.19 5.22
CA TYR A 8 -3.60 -7.37 6.09
C TYR A 8 -2.79 -7.15 7.37
N TYR A 9 -1.61 -6.53 7.27
CA TYR A 9 -0.83 -6.14 8.45
C TYR A 9 -1.58 -5.17 9.38
N CYS A 10 -2.38 -4.26 8.82
CA CYS A 10 -3.24 -3.38 9.62
C CYS A 10 -4.36 -4.15 10.32
N PHE A 11 -4.97 -5.15 9.65
CA PHE A 11 -5.94 -6.06 10.28
C PHE A 11 -5.31 -6.92 11.38
N GLU A 12 -4.12 -7.49 11.14
CA GLU A 12 -3.35 -8.22 12.15
C GLU A 12 -3.06 -7.35 13.38
N THR A 13 -2.61 -6.12 13.15
CA THR A 13 -2.36 -5.14 14.21
C THR A 13 -3.62 -4.86 15.02
N LEU A 14 -4.75 -4.65 14.33
CA LEU A 14 -6.02 -4.36 14.98
C LEU A 14 -6.53 -5.58 15.78
N LEU A 15 -6.47 -6.79 15.21
CA LEU A 15 -6.86 -8.03 15.90
C LEU A 15 -5.98 -8.27 17.14
N ALA A 16 -4.66 -8.17 16.99
CA ALA A 16 -3.70 -8.35 18.07
C ALA A 16 -3.96 -7.38 19.24
N SER A 17 -4.35 -6.14 18.94
CA SER A 17 -4.72 -5.15 19.96
C SER A 17 -5.95 -5.56 20.78
N PHE A 18 -6.95 -6.22 20.15
CA PHE A 18 -8.10 -6.75 20.88
C PHE A 18 -7.79 -8.01 21.70
N GLU A 19 -6.70 -8.71 21.36
CA GLU A 19 -6.27 -9.94 22.02
C GLU A 19 -5.19 -9.70 23.08
N GLY A 20 -4.65 -8.47 23.17
CA GLY A 20 -3.58 -8.12 24.09
C GLY A 20 -2.24 -8.78 23.76
N ARG A 21 -2.00 -9.08 22.48
CA ARG A 21 -0.75 -9.66 21.97
C ARG A 21 -0.03 -8.69 21.02
N GLU A 22 1.22 -8.98 20.72
CA GLU A 22 1.94 -8.30 19.66
C GLU A 22 1.55 -8.89 18.29
N PRO A 23 1.38 -8.06 17.24
CA PRO A 23 1.12 -8.57 15.90
C PRO A 23 2.39 -9.14 15.27
N ALA A 24 2.20 -10.07 14.33
CA ALA A 24 3.26 -10.54 13.44
C ALA A 24 3.97 -9.37 12.73
N THR A 25 5.23 -9.52 12.36
CA THR A 25 5.97 -8.44 11.68
C THR A 25 5.43 -8.17 10.28
N LEU A 26 5.53 -6.92 9.79
CA LEU A 26 5.13 -6.56 8.43
C LEU A 26 5.83 -7.44 7.38
N ALA A 27 7.13 -7.72 7.57
CA ALA A 27 7.89 -8.55 6.65
C ALA A 27 7.37 -9.99 6.59
N ALA A 28 6.96 -10.56 7.73
CA ALA A 28 6.34 -11.89 7.77
C ALA A 28 4.99 -11.90 7.04
N VAL A 29 4.16 -10.89 7.26
CA VAL A 29 2.86 -10.75 6.57
C VAL A 29 3.05 -10.58 5.06
N GLU A 30 3.99 -9.75 4.61
CA GLU A 30 4.30 -9.58 3.18
C GLU A 30 4.80 -10.87 2.54
N ALA A 31 5.69 -11.62 3.21
CA ALA A 31 6.19 -12.90 2.71
C ALA A 31 5.09 -13.97 2.59
N LEU A 32 4.25 -14.12 3.62
CA LEU A 32 3.12 -15.05 3.60
C LEU A 32 2.07 -14.67 2.55
N TRP A 33 1.84 -13.37 2.35
CA TRP A 33 0.96 -12.88 1.29
C TRP A 33 1.51 -13.21 -0.11
N GLU A 34 2.80 -12.98 -0.36
CA GLU A 34 3.41 -13.35 -1.65
C GLU A 34 3.33 -14.85 -1.92
N GLN A 35 3.54 -15.69 -0.89
CA GLN A 35 3.38 -17.13 -1.01
C GLN A 35 1.93 -17.52 -1.35
N HIS A 36 0.95 -16.91 -0.69
CA HIS A 36 -0.47 -17.14 -0.97
C HIS A 36 -0.83 -16.79 -2.42
N GLU A 37 -0.38 -15.64 -2.93
CA GLU A 37 -0.61 -15.22 -4.31
C GLU A 37 0.03 -16.17 -5.33
N GLN A 38 1.21 -16.71 -5.02
CA GLN A 38 1.88 -17.72 -5.85
C GLN A 38 1.09 -19.03 -5.88
N THR A 39 0.60 -19.51 -4.74
CA THR A 39 -0.22 -20.73 -4.66
C THR A 39 -1.52 -20.57 -5.45
N LYS A 40 -2.21 -19.44 -5.31
CA LYS A 40 -3.43 -19.13 -6.06
C LYS A 40 -3.18 -19.11 -7.57
N LYS A 41 -2.07 -18.49 -8.00
CA LYS A 41 -1.70 -18.48 -9.41
C LYS A 41 -1.37 -19.87 -9.94
N LEU A 42 -0.80 -20.75 -9.12
CA LEU A 42 -0.46 -22.11 -9.52
C LEU A 42 -1.72 -22.98 -9.66
N SER A 43 -2.68 -22.86 -8.73
CA SER A 43 -3.98 -23.54 -8.85
C SER A 43 -4.77 -23.07 -10.07
N ASP A 44 -4.78 -21.76 -10.35
CA ASP A 44 -5.50 -21.20 -11.51
C ASP A 44 -4.93 -21.73 -12.86
N LEU A 45 -3.63 -22.03 -12.90
CA LEU A 45 -2.97 -22.62 -14.08
C LEU A 45 -3.24 -24.12 -14.20
N GLU A 46 -3.32 -24.84 -13.09
CA GLU A 46 -3.67 -26.27 -13.06
C GLU A 46 -5.11 -26.49 -13.53
N ASP A 47 -6.04 -25.65 -13.06
CA ASP A 47 -7.46 -25.71 -13.49
C ASP A 47 -7.60 -25.40 -14.99
N GLN A 48 -6.88 -24.39 -15.51
CA GLN A 48 -6.87 -24.08 -16.94
C GLN A 48 -6.27 -25.22 -17.79
N ALA A 49 -5.18 -25.85 -17.31
CA ALA A 49 -4.59 -26.98 -18.01
C ALA A 49 -5.50 -28.23 -18.00
N ALA A 50 -6.28 -28.43 -16.93
CA ALA A 50 -7.26 -29.50 -16.86
C ALA A 50 -8.44 -29.26 -17.83
N GLU A 51 -8.95 -28.03 -17.92
CA GLU A 51 -10.01 -27.65 -18.86
C GLU A 51 -9.57 -27.76 -20.34
N ASP A 52 -8.33 -27.39 -20.66
CA ASP A 52 -7.77 -27.53 -22.01
C ASP A 52 -7.56 -29.01 -22.39
N THR A 53 -7.23 -29.87 -21.43
CA THR A 53 -7.08 -31.32 -21.67
C THR A 53 -8.43 -32.00 -21.90
N GLU A 54 -9.52 -31.52 -21.28
CA GLU A 54 -10.87 -32.04 -21.54
C GLU A 54 -11.45 -31.59 -22.90
N GLN A 55 -11.05 -30.42 -23.42
CA GLN A 55 -11.50 -29.94 -24.74
C GLN A 55 -10.81 -30.62 -25.92
N ASP A 56 -9.60 -31.16 -25.77
CA ASP A 56 -8.93 -31.92 -26.83
C ASP A 56 -9.46 -33.37 -26.96
N SER A 57 -10.29 -33.82 -26.02
CA SER A 57 -10.89 -35.17 -26.03
C SER A 57 -12.28 -35.28 -26.69
N VAL A 58 -12.82 -34.21 -27.29
CA VAL A 58 -14.14 -34.24 -27.97
C VAL A 58 -14.08 -34.43 -29.49
N ASN A 59 -12.93 -34.82 -30.06
CA ASN A 59 -12.84 -35.05 -31.51
C ASN A 59 -12.14 -36.36 -31.90
N GLU A 60 -12.53 -37.49 -31.30
CA GLU A 60 -12.30 -38.82 -31.88
C GLU A 60 -13.57 -39.70 -31.81
N THR A 61 -14.24 -39.77 -32.96
CA THR A 61 -14.94 -40.93 -33.55
C THR A 61 -15.93 -41.76 -32.72
N GLU A 62 -17.16 -41.80 -33.23
CA GLU A 62 -18.16 -42.85 -33.03
C GLU A 62 -17.56 -44.25 -33.24
N ASP A 63 -17.56 -45.15 -32.23
CA ASP A 63 -18.10 -46.51 -32.32
C ASP A 63 -18.13 -47.27 -30.96
N ALA A 64 -19.23 -48.00 -30.75
CA ALA A 64 -19.47 -49.20 -29.94
C ALA A 64 -18.95 -49.38 -28.47
N SER A 65 -19.90 -49.25 -27.53
CA SER A 65 -20.27 -50.22 -26.47
C SER A 65 -19.27 -50.65 -25.36
N ARG A 66 -19.63 -50.36 -24.09
CA ARG A 66 -19.81 -51.29 -22.92
C ARG A 66 -19.36 -50.70 -21.56
N LEU A 67 -20.30 -50.75 -20.60
CA LEU A 67 -20.19 -51.02 -19.14
C LEU A 67 -19.39 -50.09 -18.18
N SER A 68 -20.17 -49.35 -17.37
CA SER A 68 -20.12 -49.11 -15.90
C SER A 68 -18.78 -48.95 -15.13
N SER A 69 -18.63 -47.82 -14.41
CA SER A 69 -18.30 -47.70 -12.95
C SER A 69 -18.19 -46.22 -12.51
N PRO A 70 -18.37 -45.87 -11.21
CA PRO A 70 -18.41 -44.47 -10.72
C PRO A 70 -17.01 -43.92 -10.38
N PRO A 71 -16.81 -42.58 -10.34
CA PRO A 71 -15.49 -42.01 -10.07
C PRO A 71 -15.10 -42.11 -8.59
N SER A 72 -13.84 -42.49 -8.36
CA SER A 72 -13.22 -42.60 -7.05
C SER A 72 -12.68 -41.25 -6.60
N ARG A 73 -12.94 -40.90 -5.34
CA ARG A 73 -12.34 -39.77 -4.60
C ARG A 73 -10.82 -39.92 -4.56
N LEU A 74 -10.07 -38.98 -5.15
CA LEU A 74 -8.61 -38.92 -5.04
C LEU A 74 -8.20 -38.28 -3.70
N GLN A 75 -7.31 -38.98 -2.98
CA GLN A 75 -6.64 -38.54 -1.75
C GLN A 75 -5.43 -37.67 -2.09
N PHE A 76 -5.24 -36.57 -1.33
CA PHE A 76 -4.05 -35.74 -1.38
C PHE A 76 -2.79 -36.52 -0.94
N PRO A 77 -1.64 -36.35 -1.61
CA PRO A 77 -0.41 -37.01 -1.21
C PRO A 77 0.19 -36.39 0.07
N ARG A 78 0.47 -37.25 1.05
CA ARG A 78 1.26 -36.95 2.25
C ARG A 78 2.72 -36.74 1.86
N VAL A 79 3.28 -35.58 2.19
CA VAL A 79 4.72 -35.32 2.08
C VAL A 79 5.44 -36.07 3.20
N SER A 80 6.27 -37.05 2.84
CA SER A 80 7.18 -37.73 3.78
C SER A 80 8.52 -37.02 3.79
N ARG A 81 8.92 -36.56 4.98
CA ARG A 81 10.21 -35.96 5.31
C ARG A 81 11.31 -37.02 5.27
N LEU A 82 12.36 -36.81 4.48
CA LEU A 82 13.61 -37.56 4.57
C LEU A 82 14.42 -37.05 5.76
N GLN A 83 14.62 -37.91 6.75
CA GLN A 83 15.69 -37.81 7.74
C GLN A 83 16.93 -38.50 7.15
N ASP A 84 18.09 -37.87 7.30
CA ASP A 84 19.37 -38.56 7.19
C ASP A 84 20.20 -38.20 8.42
N GLU A 85 20.51 -39.22 9.22
CA GLU A 85 21.49 -39.16 10.30
C GLU A 85 22.71 -39.97 9.88
N SER A 86 23.89 -39.37 9.98
CA SER A 86 25.07 -40.14 10.37
C SER A 86 26.05 -39.30 11.19
N SER A 87 26.50 -39.93 12.27
CA SER A 87 27.36 -39.42 13.32
C SER A 87 28.85 -39.58 12.98
N ALA A 88 29.73 -38.69 13.48
CA ALA A 88 30.85 -39.06 14.37
C ALA A 88 31.83 -37.89 14.68
N SER A 89 31.90 -37.57 15.99
CA SER A 89 33.08 -37.34 16.86
C SER A 89 34.15 -36.24 16.62
N SER A 90 34.20 -35.32 17.61
CA SER A 90 35.38 -34.73 18.33
C SER A 90 36.54 -34.15 17.52
N THR A 91 37.11 -32.96 17.80
CA THR A 91 37.82 -32.54 19.04
C THR A 91 38.33 -31.09 18.85
N ALA A 92 38.66 -30.40 19.94
CA ALA A 92 39.04 -28.99 20.04
C ALA A 92 40.34 -28.57 19.33
N THR A 93 40.44 -27.31 18.88
CA THR A 93 41.49 -26.32 19.24
C THR A 93 41.27 -24.97 18.52
N THR A 94 41.42 -23.86 19.26
CA THR A 94 41.79 -22.55 18.72
C THR A 94 43.28 -22.55 18.35
N PRO A 95 43.76 -21.73 17.39
CA PRO A 95 44.22 -20.40 17.76
C PRO A 95 44.05 -19.29 16.69
N SER A 96 44.30 -18.08 17.16
CA SER A 96 44.34 -16.76 16.52
C SER A 96 45.41 -16.59 15.42
N SER A 97 45.25 -15.60 14.53
CA SER A 97 46.13 -14.42 14.36
C SER A 97 46.26 -13.89 12.91
N ALA A 98 46.32 -12.55 12.82
CA ALA A 98 46.94 -11.69 11.79
C ALA A 98 46.28 -11.63 10.38
N SER A 99 45.69 -10.51 9.93
CA SER A 99 46.25 -9.18 9.58
C SER A 99 46.94 -9.13 8.21
N ASN A 100 46.43 -8.25 7.32
CA ASN A 100 47.11 -7.36 6.34
C ASN A 100 46.27 -7.20 5.04
N THR A 101 45.60 -6.06 4.83
CA THR A 101 46.04 -4.81 4.16
C THR A 101 46.08 -4.86 2.62
N SER A 102 45.37 -3.89 2.04
CA SER A 102 45.69 -3.10 0.82
C SER A 102 45.19 -3.57 -0.55
N ALA A 103 44.18 -2.83 -1.03
CA ALA A 103 44.19 -1.93 -2.19
C ALA A 103 44.42 -2.43 -3.64
N ASN A 104 43.59 -1.81 -4.50
CA ASN A 104 43.75 -1.49 -5.93
C ASN A 104 43.33 -2.51 -6.99
N SER A 105 42.16 -2.22 -7.56
CA SER A 105 41.89 -1.93 -9.00
C SER A 105 42.81 -2.57 -10.03
N LEU A 106 42.23 -3.30 -10.99
CA LEU A 106 42.29 -2.99 -12.43
C LEU A 106 41.42 -3.98 -13.24
N GLN A 107 40.96 -3.47 -14.37
CA GLN A 107 40.00 -4.04 -15.31
C GLN A 107 40.43 -5.39 -15.90
N SER A 108 39.46 -6.25 -16.18
CA SER A 108 39.56 -7.21 -17.29
C SER A 108 38.18 -7.48 -17.88
N SER A 109 38.02 -7.02 -19.10
CA SER A 109 36.94 -7.32 -20.01
C SER A 109 37.02 -8.78 -20.43
N SER A 110 35.95 -9.55 -20.25
CA SER A 110 35.75 -10.81 -20.98
C SER A 110 34.26 -11.10 -21.06
N THR A 111 33.78 -11.07 -22.29
CA THR A 111 32.46 -11.47 -22.76
C THR A 111 32.14 -12.90 -22.33
N ASN A 112 30.93 -13.13 -21.81
CA ASN A 112 30.19 -14.36 -22.03
C ASN A 112 28.68 -14.07 -22.00
N ILE A 113 28.07 -14.28 -23.15
CA ILE A 113 26.63 -14.40 -23.37
C ILE A 113 26.22 -15.75 -22.80
N THR A 114 25.15 -15.82 -22.01
CA THR A 114 24.05 -16.83 -22.08
C THR A 114 23.05 -16.63 -20.93
N THR A 115 21.77 -16.79 -21.28
CA THR A 115 20.54 -16.87 -20.47
C THR A 115 19.97 -15.60 -19.80
N PRO A 116 18.82 -15.09 -20.27
CA PRO A 116 17.98 -14.21 -19.46
C PRO A 116 17.24 -15.09 -18.45
N ALA A 117 17.82 -15.26 -17.26
CA ALA A 117 17.00 -15.59 -16.11
C ALA A 117 16.09 -14.38 -15.88
N SER A 118 14.78 -14.59 -16.03
CA SER A 118 13.74 -13.65 -15.62
C SER A 118 13.92 -13.37 -14.13
N ALA A 119 14.76 -12.38 -13.82
CA ALA A 119 14.76 -11.72 -12.53
C ALA A 119 13.40 -11.05 -12.42
N GLY A 120 12.47 -11.74 -11.76
CA GLY A 120 11.30 -11.12 -11.19
C GLY A 120 11.80 -9.90 -10.44
N SER A 121 11.32 -8.73 -10.84
CA SER A 121 11.56 -7.47 -10.16
C SER A 121 10.90 -7.53 -8.78
N SER A 122 11.50 -8.24 -7.83
CA SER A 122 11.27 -7.95 -6.43
C SER A 122 11.86 -6.55 -6.23
N SER A 123 10.98 -5.56 -6.15
CA SER A 123 11.38 -4.20 -5.80
C SER A 123 11.93 -4.26 -4.37
N HIS A 124 13.22 -4.51 -4.20
CA HIS A 124 13.89 -4.45 -2.91
C HIS A 124 13.71 -3.03 -2.38
N ARG A 125 12.73 -2.85 -1.49
CA ARG A 125 12.54 -1.58 -0.79
C ARG A 125 13.81 -1.33 0.01
N SER A 126 14.41 -0.16 -0.17
CA SER A 126 15.52 0.22 0.69
C SER A 126 14.98 0.29 2.13
N PRO A 127 15.64 -0.32 3.13
CA PRO A 127 15.15 -0.41 4.51
C PRO A 127 14.97 0.97 5.19
N ASN A 128 15.46 2.05 4.57
CA ASN A 128 15.35 3.42 5.06
C ASN A 128 14.25 4.23 4.35
N GLN A 129 13.42 3.60 3.52
CA GLN A 129 12.40 4.35 2.79
C GLN A 129 11.26 4.76 3.72
N ARG A 130 11.09 6.06 3.89
CA ARG A 130 10.06 6.65 4.73
C ARG A 130 8.93 7.20 3.87
N TYR A 131 7.70 6.94 4.28
CA TYR A 131 6.51 7.36 3.56
C TYR A 131 5.59 8.15 4.47
N PRO A 132 5.13 9.34 4.04
CA PRO A 132 3.90 9.89 4.59
C PRO A 132 2.76 8.94 4.23
N LEU A 133 1.86 8.68 5.17
CA LEU A 133 0.85 7.64 5.00
C LEU A 133 -0.45 7.98 5.72
N PHE A 134 -1.54 7.41 5.22
CA PHE A 134 -2.87 7.48 5.81
C PHE A 134 -3.47 6.08 5.87
N VAL A 135 -4.01 5.72 7.03
CA VAL A 135 -4.78 4.49 7.24
C VAL A 135 -6.24 4.87 7.42
N THR A 136 -7.11 4.18 6.70
CA THR A 136 -8.54 4.44 6.67
C THR A 136 -9.31 3.15 6.91
N TRP A 137 -10.18 3.15 7.92
CA TRP A 137 -11.16 2.12 8.17
C TRP A 137 -12.51 2.55 7.60
N ASN A 138 -13.14 1.69 6.83
CA ASN A 138 -14.52 1.85 6.36
C ASN A 138 -15.35 0.66 6.85
N THR A 139 -16.63 0.89 7.13
CA THR A 139 -17.60 -0.20 7.26
C THR A 139 -18.20 -0.52 5.90
N LEU A 140 -18.42 -1.80 5.62
CA LEU A 140 -19.09 -2.30 4.45
C LEU A 140 -20.52 -2.70 4.81
N SER A 141 -21.51 -2.12 4.12
CA SER A 141 -22.89 -2.60 4.22
C SER A 141 -23.06 -3.93 3.47
N ARG A 142 -24.13 -4.65 3.77
CA ARG A 142 -24.53 -5.84 2.98
C ARG A 142 -24.80 -5.53 1.50
N SER A 143 -25.07 -4.27 1.17
CA SER A 143 -25.26 -3.79 -0.21
C SER A 143 -23.95 -3.32 -0.87
N GLY A 144 -22.80 -3.48 -0.21
CA GLY A 144 -21.49 -3.09 -0.74
C GLY A 144 -21.13 -1.61 -0.57
N HIS A 145 -21.98 -0.81 0.10
CA HIS A 145 -21.67 0.59 0.36
C HIS A 145 -20.60 0.73 1.44
N LYS A 146 -19.56 1.51 1.13
CA LYS A 146 -18.51 1.89 2.07
C LYS A 146 -18.92 3.14 2.85
N ALA A 147 -18.81 3.11 4.17
CA ALA A 147 -18.96 4.28 5.03
C ALA A 147 -17.72 4.48 5.89
N LEU A 148 -17.21 5.71 5.93
CA LEU A 148 -16.00 6.05 6.70
C LEU A 148 -16.19 5.77 8.19
N ARG A 149 -15.27 5.02 8.78
CA ARG A 149 -15.27 4.65 10.20
C ARG A 149 -14.11 5.24 11.00
N GLY A 150 -13.01 5.57 10.31
CA GLY A 150 -11.86 6.27 10.87
C GLY A 150 -10.81 6.51 9.79
N CYS A 151 -10.11 7.65 9.85
CA CYS A 151 -9.03 7.97 8.91
C CYS A 151 -8.04 8.92 9.56
N ILE A 152 -6.83 8.42 9.83
CA ILE A 152 -5.73 9.20 10.41
C ILE A 152 -4.45 8.89 9.65
N GLY A 153 -3.58 9.90 9.52
CA GLY A 153 -2.31 9.78 8.83
C GLY A 153 -1.41 10.97 9.08
N THR A 154 -0.30 11.03 8.35
CA THR A 154 0.70 12.08 8.46
C THR A 154 1.33 12.42 7.12
N PHE A 155 1.71 13.69 6.98
CA PHE A 155 2.53 14.20 5.86
C PHE A 155 4.04 14.09 6.14
N GLU A 156 4.43 13.65 7.34
CA GLU A 156 5.82 13.36 7.69
C GLU A 156 6.16 11.90 7.33
N GLY A 157 7.33 11.69 6.73
CA GLY A 157 7.80 10.36 6.37
C GLY A 157 7.94 9.45 7.59
N GLN A 158 7.23 8.32 7.59
CA GLN A 158 7.32 7.27 8.62
C GLN A 158 8.05 6.05 8.09
N GLU A 159 8.75 5.34 8.97
CA GLU A 159 9.17 3.97 8.69
C GLU A 159 7.91 3.10 8.53
N LEU A 160 7.87 2.27 7.48
CA LEU A 160 6.60 1.74 6.98
C LEU A 160 5.90 0.82 7.99
N ALA A 161 6.62 -0.09 8.66
CA ALA A 161 6.00 -1.02 9.60
C ALA A 161 5.51 -0.27 10.84
N ALA A 162 6.37 0.56 11.45
CA ALA A 162 6.00 1.37 12.61
C ALA A 162 4.82 2.32 12.30
N GLY A 163 4.86 2.97 11.14
CA GLY A 163 3.83 3.89 10.69
C GLY A 163 2.49 3.18 10.45
N LEU A 164 2.46 2.06 9.72
CA LEU A 164 1.23 1.29 9.52
C LEU A 164 0.66 0.80 10.84
N LYS A 165 1.50 0.25 11.74
CA LYS A 165 1.06 -0.21 13.07
C LYS A 165 0.40 0.91 13.86
N SER A 166 1.11 2.05 14.00
CA SER A 166 0.63 3.19 14.77
C SER A 166 -0.66 3.77 14.18
N TYR A 167 -0.67 4.07 12.88
CA TYR A 167 -1.81 4.73 12.26
C TYR A 167 -3.01 3.80 12.05
N ALA A 168 -2.82 2.48 11.99
CA ALA A 168 -3.93 1.52 12.03
C ALA A 168 -4.70 1.59 13.36
N LEU A 169 -3.98 1.63 14.49
CA LEU A 169 -4.59 1.73 15.81
C LEU A 169 -5.17 3.13 16.06
N THR A 170 -4.42 4.19 15.75
CA THR A 170 -4.88 5.57 15.94
C THR A 170 -6.14 5.85 15.11
N SER A 171 -6.20 5.38 13.86
CA SER A 171 -7.42 5.53 13.04
C SER A 171 -8.59 4.67 13.51
N ALA A 172 -8.34 3.57 14.23
CA ALA A 172 -9.39 2.71 14.78
C ALA A 172 -9.96 3.22 16.12
N PHE A 173 -9.11 3.84 16.95
CA PHE A 173 -9.45 4.13 18.35
C PHE A 173 -9.44 5.62 18.70
N ASP A 174 -8.62 6.43 18.04
CA ASP A 174 -8.35 7.82 18.45
C ASP A 174 -8.86 8.87 17.45
N ASP A 175 -9.55 8.46 16.38
CA ASP A 175 -10.22 9.40 15.48
C ASP A 175 -11.47 9.99 16.15
N THR A 176 -11.33 11.19 16.72
CA THR A 176 -12.35 11.86 17.55
C THR A 176 -13.68 12.14 16.83
N ARG A 177 -13.76 11.97 15.51
CA ARG A 177 -15.03 12.07 14.75
C ARG A 177 -15.92 10.85 14.93
N PHE A 178 -15.37 9.76 15.47
CA PHE A 178 -15.98 8.44 15.51
C PHE A 178 -15.76 7.80 16.89
N SER A 179 -16.68 6.92 17.33
CA SER A 179 -16.41 6.09 18.50
C SER A 179 -15.32 5.05 18.19
N PRO A 180 -14.52 4.59 19.18
CA PRO A 180 -13.57 3.51 18.96
C PRO A 180 -14.23 2.28 18.31
N ILE A 181 -13.53 1.63 17.38
CA ILE A 181 -14.03 0.43 16.70
C ILE A 181 -14.09 -0.75 17.69
N PRO A 182 -15.26 -1.36 17.96
CA PRO A 182 -15.33 -2.55 18.79
C PRO A 182 -14.93 -3.80 18.01
N LYS A 183 -14.44 -4.84 18.70
CA LYS A 183 -14.05 -6.14 18.09
C LYS A 183 -15.18 -6.73 17.23
N SER A 184 -16.44 -6.57 17.65
CA SER A 184 -17.62 -7.08 16.93
C SER A 184 -17.82 -6.48 15.54
N LEU A 185 -17.18 -5.35 15.23
CA LEU A 185 -17.30 -4.66 13.95
C LEU A 185 -16.26 -5.14 12.93
N LEU A 186 -15.20 -5.84 13.38
CA LEU A 186 -14.15 -6.39 12.52
C LEU A 186 -14.69 -7.06 11.23
N PRO A 187 -15.70 -7.95 11.28
CA PRO A 187 -16.18 -8.66 10.08
C PRO A 187 -16.80 -7.77 9.00
N SER A 188 -17.08 -6.51 9.34
CA SER A 188 -17.67 -5.54 8.42
C SER A 188 -16.69 -4.46 7.96
N LEU A 189 -15.40 -4.58 8.31
CA LEU A 189 -14.41 -3.57 7.98
C LEU A 189 -13.78 -3.77 6.60
N SER A 190 -13.37 -2.65 6.02
CA SER A 190 -12.39 -2.56 4.95
C SER A 190 -11.29 -1.59 5.36
N CYS A 191 -10.05 -1.98 5.14
CA CYS A 191 -8.86 -1.16 5.32
C CYS A 191 -8.45 -0.56 3.97
N SER A 192 -8.23 0.74 3.93
CA SER A 192 -7.64 1.43 2.79
C SER A 192 -6.39 2.19 3.24
N LEU A 193 -5.32 2.02 2.48
CA LEU A 193 -4.03 2.66 2.70
C LEU A 193 -3.72 3.64 1.57
N THR A 194 -3.15 4.77 1.93
CA THR A 194 -2.57 5.72 0.97
C THR A 194 -1.16 6.05 1.39
N LEU A 195 -0.16 5.58 0.64
CA LEU A 195 1.25 5.96 0.79
C LEU A 195 1.54 7.13 -0.16
N LEU A 196 2.01 8.25 0.37
CA LEU A 196 2.35 9.41 -0.45
C LEU A 196 3.76 9.27 -1.01
N SER A 197 3.91 9.48 -2.32
CA SER A 197 5.17 9.34 -3.03
C SER A 197 5.35 10.43 -4.09
N SER A 198 6.53 10.45 -4.71
CA SER A 198 6.80 11.29 -5.89
C SER A 198 6.63 12.79 -5.62
N PHE A 199 7.17 13.26 -4.49
CA PHE A 199 7.14 14.69 -4.14
C PHE A 199 8.07 15.47 -5.07
N GLU A 200 7.48 16.22 -5.99
CA GLU A 200 8.18 16.98 -7.02
C GLU A 200 7.86 18.48 -6.90
N PRO A 201 8.87 19.36 -6.86
CA PRO A 201 8.64 20.80 -7.00
C PRO A 201 7.96 21.12 -8.33
N CYS A 202 6.89 21.90 -8.28
CA CYS A 202 6.21 22.42 -9.47
C CYS A 202 6.95 23.64 -10.02
N THR A 203 6.94 23.80 -11.35
CA THR A 203 7.51 24.99 -12.01
C THR A 203 6.71 26.27 -11.73
N ASN A 204 5.40 26.14 -11.50
CA ASN A 204 4.50 27.23 -11.13
C ASN A 204 3.32 26.68 -10.30
N ALA A 205 2.45 27.57 -9.80
CA ALA A 205 1.32 27.21 -8.92
C ALA A 205 0.34 26.19 -9.54
N MET A 206 0.33 26.07 -10.87
CA MET A 206 -0.66 25.33 -11.65
C MET A 206 -0.09 24.05 -12.31
N ASP A 207 1.20 23.79 -12.11
CA ASP A 207 1.95 22.66 -12.69
C ASP A 207 1.71 21.34 -11.94
N TRP A 208 0.46 20.90 -11.96
CA TRP A 208 -0.02 19.63 -11.41
C TRP A 208 -1.27 19.19 -12.16
N LEU A 209 -1.75 17.96 -11.98
CA LEU A 209 -2.90 17.42 -12.70
C LEU A 209 -4.04 17.15 -11.71
N LEU A 210 -5.22 17.66 -12.03
CA LEU A 210 -6.40 17.56 -11.20
C LEU A 210 -6.90 16.11 -11.18
N GLY A 211 -7.21 15.59 -9.98
CA GLY A 211 -7.61 14.19 -9.79
C GLY A 211 -6.46 13.17 -9.85
N THR A 212 -5.25 13.60 -10.22
CA THR A 212 -4.07 12.74 -10.25
C THR A 212 -3.08 13.09 -9.14
N HIS A 213 -2.81 14.38 -8.96
CA HIS A 213 -1.80 14.86 -8.02
C HIS A 213 -2.43 15.45 -6.76
N GLY A 214 -1.88 15.07 -5.61
CA GLY A 214 -2.00 15.86 -4.39
C GLY A 214 -1.07 17.06 -4.48
N ILE A 215 -1.39 18.13 -3.77
CA ILE A 215 -0.61 19.36 -3.82
C ILE A 215 -0.34 19.90 -2.42
N ARG A 216 0.91 20.30 -2.19
CA ARG A 216 1.37 21.00 -1.00
C ARG A 216 1.87 22.37 -1.41
N ILE A 217 1.32 23.41 -0.80
CA ILE A 217 1.81 24.78 -0.99
C ILE A 217 2.59 25.25 0.23
N SER A 218 3.54 26.14 0.02
CA SER A 218 4.17 26.92 1.08
C SER A 218 4.55 28.30 0.58
N PHE A 219 4.40 29.32 1.41
CA PHE A 219 4.75 30.70 1.05
C PHE A 219 5.04 31.53 2.31
N VAL A 220 5.56 32.74 2.13
CA VAL A 220 5.86 33.69 3.20
C VAL A 220 5.02 34.94 3.00
N HIS A 221 4.34 35.37 4.07
CA HIS A 221 3.61 36.63 4.10
C HIS A 221 3.85 37.34 5.43
N ARG A 222 4.24 38.62 5.40
CA ARG A 222 4.54 39.43 6.60
C ARG A 222 5.50 38.75 7.59
N GLY A 223 6.55 38.12 7.06
CA GLY A 223 7.55 37.40 7.86
C GLY A 223 7.08 36.09 8.51
N ARG A 224 5.86 35.64 8.21
CA ARG A 224 5.31 34.35 8.68
C ARG A 224 5.27 33.35 7.54
N ARG A 225 5.59 32.08 7.84
CA ARG A 225 5.51 30.97 6.89
C ARG A 225 4.14 30.32 6.95
N TYR A 226 3.56 30.09 5.79
CA TYR A 226 2.26 29.45 5.59
C TYR A 226 2.48 28.16 4.82
N GLY A 227 1.63 27.16 5.07
CA GLY A 227 1.62 25.92 4.31
C GLY A 227 0.33 25.14 4.51
N ALA A 228 -0.09 24.45 3.46
CA ALA A 228 -1.25 23.58 3.47
C ALA A 228 -1.08 22.47 2.43
N THR A 229 -1.88 21.41 2.56
CA THR A 229 -1.82 20.26 1.67
C THR A 229 -3.21 19.68 1.41
N TYR A 230 -3.45 19.23 0.18
CA TYR A 230 -4.63 18.49 -0.23
C TYR A 230 -4.25 17.19 -0.94
N LEU A 231 -4.99 16.13 -0.62
CA LEU A 231 -4.92 14.84 -1.30
C LEU A 231 -5.46 14.95 -2.75
N PRO A 232 -5.09 14.02 -3.66
CA PRO A 232 -5.48 14.07 -5.06
C PRO A 232 -6.99 14.22 -5.31
N ASP A 233 -7.82 13.59 -4.46
CA ASP A 233 -9.26 13.49 -4.68
C ASP A 233 -10.02 14.76 -4.25
N VAL A 234 -9.46 15.57 -3.34
CA VAL A 234 -10.18 16.69 -2.71
C VAL A 234 -10.70 17.71 -3.73
N ALA A 235 -9.87 18.08 -4.71
CA ALA A 235 -10.28 19.06 -5.71
C ALA A 235 -11.42 18.54 -6.60
N VAL A 236 -11.37 17.25 -6.96
CA VAL A 236 -12.40 16.60 -7.80
C VAL A 236 -13.72 16.50 -7.04
N GLU A 237 -13.68 16.02 -5.80
CA GLU A 237 -14.87 15.85 -4.97
C GLU A 237 -15.61 17.17 -4.70
N GLN A 238 -14.87 18.28 -4.62
CA GLN A 238 -15.43 19.61 -4.42
C GLN A 238 -15.83 20.31 -5.73
N GLY A 239 -15.50 19.72 -6.88
CA GLY A 239 -15.71 20.35 -8.19
C GLY A 239 -14.89 21.62 -8.40
N TRP A 240 -13.75 21.76 -7.71
CA TRP A 240 -12.89 22.94 -7.81
C TRP A 240 -11.98 22.87 -9.02
N THR A 241 -11.78 24.01 -9.69
CA THR A 241 -10.69 24.22 -10.64
C THR A 241 -9.32 24.23 -9.93
N LYS A 242 -8.23 24.15 -10.69
CA LYS A 242 -6.89 24.23 -10.11
C LYS A 242 -6.67 25.56 -9.38
N GLU A 243 -7.17 26.67 -9.93
CA GLU A 243 -7.06 28.00 -9.35
C GLU A 243 -7.79 28.09 -8.01
N GLU A 244 -9.04 27.62 -7.98
CA GLU A 244 -9.86 27.58 -6.76
C GLU A 244 -9.22 26.67 -5.70
N THR A 245 -8.60 25.57 -6.12
CA THR A 245 -7.90 24.66 -5.22
C THR A 245 -6.71 25.35 -4.56
N VAL A 246 -5.88 26.07 -5.33
CA VAL A 246 -4.73 26.81 -4.78
C VAL A 246 -5.19 27.94 -3.85
N GLU A 247 -6.22 28.71 -4.23
CA GLU A 247 -6.79 29.76 -3.38
C GLU A 247 -7.40 29.18 -2.08
N SER A 248 -8.07 28.03 -2.18
CA SER A 248 -8.59 27.29 -1.03
C SER A 248 -7.46 26.81 -0.11
N LEU A 249 -6.36 26.32 -0.66
CA LEU A 249 -5.18 25.94 0.13
C LEU A 249 -4.54 27.13 0.85
N MET A 250 -4.45 28.29 0.20
CA MET A 250 -3.94 29.49 0.88
C MET A 250 -4.83 29.85 2.07
N ARG A 251 -6.15 29.80 1.91
CA ARG A 251 -7.11 29.98 3.02
C ARG A 251 -6.95 28.92 4.11
N LYS A 252 -6.79 27.64 3.73
CA LYS A 252 -6.54 26.52 4.65
C LYS A 252 -5.23 26.69 5.42
N ALA A 253 -4.22 27.31 4.81
CA ALA A 253 -2.96 27.65 5.47
C ALA A 253 -3.11 28.78 6.49
N GLY A 254 -4.27 29.43 6.57
CA GLY A 254 -4.55 30.56 7.46
C GLY A 254 -4.29 31.93 6.83
N TRP A 255 -4.21 32.02 5.49
CA TRP A 255 -4.10 33.30 4.80
C TRP A 255 -5.49 33.82 4.41
N ASP A 256 -5.82 35.01 4.89
CA ASP A 256 -7.12 35.68 4.77
C ASP A 256 -7.22 36.66 3.58
N GLY A 257 -6.17 36.74 2.76
CA GLY A 257 -6.11 37.62 1.60
C GLY A 257 -5.31 38.90 1.86
N GLY A 258 -4.54 39.34 0.87
CA GLY A 258 -3.79 40.59 0.93
C GLY A 258 -4.71 41.82 0.92
N GLY A 259 -5.15 42.29 2.09
CA GLY A 259 -5.76 43.61 2.29
C GLY A 259 -7.06 43.92 1.52
N GLY A 260 -7.63 42.93 0.83
CA GLY A 260 -8.85 43.06 0.03
C GLY A 260 -9.92 42.12 0.54
N SER A 261 -10.65 42.56 1.57
CA SER A 261 -11.80 41.85 2.15
C SER A 261 -12.65 41.13 1.09
N SER A 262 -12.99 39.87 1.36
CA SER A 262 -13.95 39.03 0.61
C SER A 262 -15.27 39.76 0.32
N ALA A 263 -15.60 40.80 1.09
CA ALA A 263 -16.71 41.71 0.82
C ALA A 263 -16.65 42.36 -0.58
N ARG A 264 -15.45 42.68 -1.11
CA ARG A 264 -15.31 43.27 -2.45
C ARG A 264 -15.56 42.28 -3.59
N ARG A 265 -15.37 40.97 -3.36
CA ARG A 265 -15.60 39.95 -4.40
C ARG A 265 -17.09 39.61 -4.55
N LEU A 266 -17.87 39.64 -3.46
CA LEU A 266 -19.32 39.43 -3.48
C LEU A 266 -20.11 40.61 -4.08
N LEU A 267 -19.52 41.82 -4.10
CA LEU A 267 -20.10 42.99 -4.78
C LEU A 267 -19.81 43.04 -6.28
N ARG A 268 -18.91 42.19 -6.80
CA ARG A 268 -18.63 42.08 -8.23
C ARG A 268 -19.36 40.85 -8.77
N GLY A 269 -20.64 41.08 -9.09
CA GLY A 269 -21.53 40.07 -9.66
C GLY A 269 -20.88 39.34 -10.85
N ALA A 270 -21.38 38.12 -11.06
CA ALA A 270 -21.04 37.24 -12.16
C ALA A 270 -21.06 37.97 -13.51
N THR A 271 -19.91 38.46 -13.94
CA THR A 271 -19.65 38.88 -15.31
C THR A 271 -18.29 38.36 -15.71
N GLY A 272 -18.27 37.40 -16.63
CA GLY A 272 -17.05 36.97 -17.30
C GLY A 272 -16.30 38.17 -17.87
N GLY A 273 -15.00 38.26 -17.59
CA GLY A 273 -14.17 39.34 -18.09
C GLY A 273 -12.76 39.38 -17.50
N ASN A 274 -11.78 39.12 -18.36
CA ASN A 274 -10.34 39.38 -18.28
C ASN A 274 -9.44 38.60 -17.29
N SER A 275 -8.62 37.76 -17.91
CA SER A 275 -7.46 37.01 -17.42
C SER A 275 -6.22 37.87 -17.07
N SER A 276 -6.41 39.06 -16.48
CA SER A 276 -5.28 39.93 -16.07
C SER A 276 -5.36 40.46 -14.63
N ALA A 277 -6.27 39.92 -13.81
CA ALA A 277 -6.21 40.14 -12.37
C ALA A 277 -5.05 39.31 -11.78
N ALA A 278 -4.10 40.00 -11.13
CA ALA A 278 -2.97 39.36 -10.43
C ALA A 278 -3.49 38.24 -9.52
N LYS A 279 -2.90 37.04 -9.65
CA LYS A 279 -3.38 35.88 -8.91
C LYS A 279 -3.04 36.05 -7.42
N PRO A 280 -3.82 35.44 -6.50
CA PRO A 280 -3.57 35.58 -5.06
C PRO A 280 -2.16 35.19 -4.63
N TRP A 281 -1.58 34.14 -5.24
CA TRP A 281 -0.23 33.67 -4.97
C TRP A 281 0.89 34.58 -5.52
N ASP A 282 0.57 35.51 -6.42
CA ASP A 282 1.55 36.51 -6.90
C ASP A 282 1.79 37.62 -5.85
N GLN A 283 0.94 37.70 -4.82
CA GLN A 283 0.98 38.73 -3.76
C GLN A 283 1.81 38.31 -2.53
N VAL A 284 2.34 37.09 -2.54
CA VAL A 284 3.11 36.53 -1.41
C VAL A 284 4.52 36.16 -1.86
N ALA A 285 5.46 36.19 -0.92
CA ALA A 285 6.84 35.85 -1.20
C ALA A 285 7.06 34.33 -1.16
N ASP A 286 8.04 33.84 -1.91
CA ASP A 286 8.49 32.44 -1.90
C ASP A 286 7.36 31.42 -2.08
N PHE A 287 6.38 31.72 -2.95
CA PHE A 287 5.31 30.78 -3.24
C PHE A 287 5.88 29.54 -3.93
N ARG A 288 5.74 28.39 -3.28
CA ARG A 288 6.18 27.08 -3.77
C ARG A 288 5.01 26.14 -3.77
N THR A 289 4.89 25.40 -4.87
CA THR A 289 3.99 24.24 -4.96
C THR A 289 4.83 22.99 -5.13
N VAL A 290 4.45 21.94 -4.43
CA VAL A 290 4.99 20.60 -4.58
C VAL A 290 3.82 19.68 -4.91
N ARG A 291 3.92 18.94 -6.01
CA ARG A 291 2.96 17.90 -6.36
C ARG A 291 3.44 16.55 -5.85
N TYR A 292 2.52 15.64 -5.58
CA TYR A 292 2.81 14.27 -5.18
C TYR A 292 1.69 13.33 -5.61
N GLN A 293 1.95 12.03 -5.56
CA GLN A 293 0.97 10.99 -5.88
C GLN A 293 0.65 10.18 -4.62
N GLY A 294 -0.54 9.58 -4.60
CA GLY A 294 -0.94 8.62 -3.58
C GLY A 294 -0.96 7.22 -4.17
N LEU A 295 -0.11 6.32 -3.66
CA LEU A 295 -0.17 4.90 -3.94
C LEU A 295 -1.22 4.30 -3.02
N LYS A 296 -2.33 3.83 -3.60
CA LYS A 296 -3.49 3.33 -2.86
C LYS A 296 -3.50 1.80 -2.89
N ALA A 297 -3.85 1.19 -1.77
CA ALA A 297 -4.23 -0.21 -1.67
C ALA A 297 -5.44 -0.31 -0.74
N SER A 298 -6.25 -1.34 -0.92
CA SER A 298 -7.32 -1.66 0.03
C SER A 298 -7.50 -3.16 0.11
N ALA A 299 -7.97 -3.63 1.26
CA ALA A 299 -8.51 -4.95 1.42
C ALA A 299 -9.74 -4.90 2.34
N ASP A 300 -10.66 -5.83 2.17
CA ASP A 300 -11.72 -6.06 3.12
C ASP A 300 -11.41 -7.22 4.09
N TYR A 301 -12.28 -7.35 5.10
CA TYR A 301 -12.14 -8.39 6.11
C TYR A 301 -12.23 -9.80 5.52
N VAL A 302 -13.04 -10.01 4.48
CA VAL A 302 -13.22 -11.34 3.88
C VAL A 302 -11.93 -11.77 3.20
N GLU A 303 -11.34 -10.88 2.38
CA GLU A 303 -10.04 -11.12 1.74
C GLU A 303 -8.94 -11.42 2.77
N TRP A 304 -8.89 -10.64 3.85
CA TRP A 304 -7.91 -10.88 4.93
C TRP A 304 -8.19 -12.18 5.68
N GLN A 305 -9.45 -12.53 5.93
CA GLN A 305 -9.83 -13.73 6.66
C GLN A 305 -9.50 -14.99 5.86
N GLU A 306 -9.81 -15.02 4.56
CA GLU A 306 -9.46 -16.11 3.66
C GLU A 306 -7.95 -16.35 3.64
N TRP A 307 -7.16 -15.28 3.50
CA TRP A 307 -5.71 -15.35 3.59
C TRP A 307 -5.24 -15.87 4.95
N ARG A 308 -5.83 -15.36 6.05
CA ARG A 308 -5.45 -15.77 7.41
C ARG A 308 -5.77 -17.25 7.67
N ASP A 309 -6.92 -17.73 7.22
CA ASP A 309 -7.32 -19.13 7.35
C ASP A 309 -6.37 -20.04 6.53
N TRP A 310 -5.95 -19.59 5.34
CA TRP A 310 -4.90 -20.27 4.57
C TRP A 310 -3.58 -20.31 5.34
N VAL A 311 -3.12 -19.20 5.93
CA VAL A 311 -1.89 -19.20 6.74
C VAL A 311 -2.01 -20.20 7.89
N LEU A 312 -3.13 -20.20 8.62
CA LEU A 312 -3.37 -21.12 9.73
C LEU A 312 -3.45 -22.60 9.32
N SER A 313 -3.67 -22.89 8.03
CA SER A 313 -3.62 -24.25 7.49
C SER A 313 -2.19 -24.76 7.25
N LEU A 314 -1.20 -23.87 7.24
CA LEU A 314 0.22 -24.22 7.15
C LEU A 314 0.72 -24.76 8.50
N ASP A 315 1.62 -25.74 8.46
CA ASP A 315 2.15 -26.40 9.66
C ASP A 315 2.73 -25.40 10.69
N ASP A 316 3.40 -24.34 10.23
CA ASP A 316 4.04 -23.32 11.08
C ASP A 316 3.22 -22.00 11.17
N GLY A 317 2.05 -21.94 10.54
CA GLY A 317 1.29 -20.69 10.37
C GLY A 317 0.80 -20.07 11.68
N ALA A 318 0.44 -20.90 12.64
CA ALA A 318 0.01 -20.46 13.97
C ALA A 318 1.16 -19.86 14.78
N GLU A 319 2.39 -20.31 14.59
CA GLU A 319 3.58 -19.75 15.26
C GLU A 319 3.95 -18.38 14.66
N ILE A 320 3.78 -18.21 13.35
CA ILE A 320 4.12 -16.96 12.66
C ILE A 320 3.12 -15.83 12.98
N LEU A 321 1.84 -16.17 13.14
CA LEU A 321 0.77 -15.20 13.46
C LEU A 321 0.51 -15.02 14.97
N GLY A 322 1.06 -15.93 15.79
CA GLY A 322 0.78 -16.10 17.23
C GLY A 322 1.45 -15.10 18.14
#